data_AF-A0A9X4HXG2-F1
#
_entry.id   AF-A0A9X4HXG2-F1
#
_cell.length_a   1.000
_cell.length_b   1.000
_cell.length_c   1.000
_cell.angle_alpha   90.00
_cell.angle_beta   90.00
_cell.angle_gamma   90.00
#
_symmetry.space_group_name_H-M   'P 1'
#
loop_
_entity.id
_entity.type
_entity.pdbx_description
1 polymer ?
#
loop_
_entity_poly.entity_id
_entity_poly.type
_entity_poly.pdbx_seq_one_letter_code
_entity_poly.pdbx_strand_id
1 'polypeptide(L)'
;MPTTTKMGLRHWSLALLGGSSLALTPLTSVMAEEEMQFTGYYENATFVRDSAGLSKFRNTVQVNADKKFGTLGQLNFNNVAFHGTFRGTYDGVYDLNSSEYGSGAGGAVNLENNIAGAGSTVPHGGGIRPPGTFFGFNDARNPNEGMIVLGENLHKTRGGVAFGVPVRPCDKDSRGCIDDYLDYSSNDLRFPEFNERLDFIRELYVDFDNELPNGDILSWRLGKQQVIWGRTVFRVLDVINPVDYSRNNIYDELEDIRIPMWIAKADWRMGANEVFDDLNLSFVWNFDKFRPHNLGQCGQPNSILDAGCFFRGMNNLWENGGTVANFAGGNIATDFGPGQIGIRKAHMPSWSLSNSQFGIKLEGVYGDFGFSLNALT
;
A
#
# COMPACT_ATOMS: atom_id res chain seq x y z
N MET A 1 -39.17 4.52 -60.16
CA MET A 1 -38.30 5.67 -59.87
C MET A 1 -38.98 6.50 -58.79
N PRO A 2 -38.48 6.40 -57.56
CA PRO A 2 -38.11 7.61 -56.81
C PRO A 2 -36.79 7.39 -56.03
N THR A 3 -35.78 8.24 -56.24
CA THR A 3 -35.42 9.45 -55.48
C THR A 3 -34.96 9.21 -54.05
N THR A 4 -33.65 9.34 -53.90
CA THR A 4 -32.81 9.33 -52.70
C THR A 4 -33.21 10.41 -51.69
N THR A 5 -33.32 10.05 -50.41
CA THR A 5 -33.26 10.99 -49.28
C THR A 5 -32.18 10.53 -48.31
N LYS A 6 -31.04 11.24 -48.31
CA LYS A 6 -30.00 11.10 -47.29
C LYS A 6 -30.48 11.84 -46.03
N MET A 7 -30.70 11.13 -44.92
CA MET A 7 -30.72 11.72 -43.58
C MET A 7 -29.43 11.33 -42.86
N GLY A 8 -28.72 12.36 -42.39
CA GLY A 8 -27.39 12.26 -41.81
C GLY A 8 -27.38 11.55 -40.46
N LEU A 9 -26.42 10.64 -40.31
CA LEU A 9 -25.99 10.10 -39.04
C LEU A 9 -25.33 11.24 -38.24
N ARG A 10 -26.01 11.74 -37.22
CA ARG A 10 -25.44 12.67 -36.24
C ARG A 10 -25.78 12.14 -34.86
N HIS A 11 -24.74 11.98 -34.04
CA HIS A 11 -24.75 11.63 -32.62
C HIS A 11 -24.87 10.14 -32.29
N TRP A 12 -23.72 9.44 -32.34
CA TRP A 12 -23.43 8.40 -31.35
C TRP A 12 -22.62 9.05 -30.24
N SER A 13 -23.30 9.34 -29.13
CA SER A 13 -22.69 9.66 -27.86
C SER A 13 -21.94 8.41 -27.39
N LEU A 14 -20.61 8.41 -27.46
CA LEU A 14 -19.81 7.45 -26.70
C LEU A 14 -19.99 7.79 -25.21
N ALA A 15 -20.83 7.02 -24.53
CA ALA A 15 -20.70 6.83 -23.10
C ALA A 15 -19.44 5.96 -22.89
N LEU A 16 -18.28 6.62 -22.77
CA LEU A 16 -17.05 6.01 -22.26
C LEU A 16 -17.26 5.80 -20.75
N LEU A 17 -17.88 4.69 -20.38
CA LEU A 17 -17.75 4.16 -19.03
C LEU A 17 -16.33 3.55 -18.96
N GLY A 18 -15.43 4.22 -18.24
CA GLY A 18 -14.06 3.84 -17.89
C GLY A 18 -13.42 2.65 -18.64
N GLY A 19 -12.47 2.93 -19.53
CA GLY A 19 -11.64 1.92 -20.18
C GLY A 19 -10.43 1.54 -19.32
N SER A 20 -10.21 0.24 -19.14
CA SER A 20 -8.98 -0.34 -18.59
C SER A 20 -8.29 -1.13 -19.70
N SER A 21 -7.01 -0.88 -19.95
CA SER A 21 -6.20 -1.70 -20.86
C SER A 21 -4.98 -2.24 -20.13
N LEU A 22 -4.80 -3.57 -20.19
CA LEU A 22 -3.63 -4.27 -19.68
C LEU A 22 -2.90 -4.90 -20.87
N ALA A 23 -1.60 -4.65 -20.99
CA ALA A 23 -0.73 -5.32 -21.97
C ALA A 23 0.42 -6.02 -21.23
N LEU A 24 0.49 -7.35 -21.34
CA LEU A 24 1.53 -8.18 -20.72
C LEU A 24 2.40 -8.81 -21.82
N THR A 25 3.72 -8.60 -21.76
CA THR A 25 4.68 -9.28 -22.64
C THR A 25 5.64 -10.14 -21.80
N PRO A 26 5.56 -11.47 -21.87
CA PRO A 26 6.48 -12.34 -21.15
C PRO A 26 7.88 -12.31 -21.79
N LEU A 27 8.92 -12.38 -20.96
CA LEU A 27 10.32 -12.54 -21.35
C LEU A 27 10.83 -13.85 -20.76
N THR A 28 11.33 -14.74 -21.62
CA THR A 28 11.98 -15.99 -21.19
C THR A 28 13.29 -16.14 -21.93
N SER A 29 14.39 -16.27 -21.21
CA SER A 29 15.70 -16.57 -21.78
C SER A 29 16.41 -17.59 -20.91
N VAL A 30 16.83 -18.70 -21.51
CA VAL A 30 17.68 -19.70 -20.87
C VAL A 30 19.10 -19.51 -21.41
N MET A 31 20.04 -19.17 -20.54
CA MET A 31 21.47 -19.18 -20.87
C MET A 31 22.10 -20.43 -20.24
N ALA A 32 22.68 -21.32 -21.05
CA ALA A 32 23.54 -22.41 -20.59
C ALA A 32 24.98 -21.87 -20.48
N GLU A 33 25.75 -22.08 -19.42
CA GLU A 33 26.03 -23.34 -18.73
C GLU A 33 25.78 -23.28 -17.20
N GLU A 34 24.98 -24.22 -16.67
CA GLU A 34 24.78 -24.60 -15.26
C GLU A 34 24.24 -23.55 -14.24
N GLU A 35 22.95 -23.36 -13.97
CA GLU A 35 21.65 -23.68 -14.57
C GLU A 35 20.75 -22.56 -14.00
N MET A 36 21.02 -21.31 -14.38
CA MET A 36 20.27 -20.14 -13.89
C MET A 36 19.12 -19.85 -14.87
N GLN A 37 17.90 -20.05 -14.41
CA GLN A 37 16.69 -19.78 -15.18
C GLN A 37 16.26 -18.33 -14.96
N PHE A 38 16.11 -17.58 -16.06
CA PHE A 38 15.53 -16.25 -16.02
C PHE A 38 14.14 -16.24 -16.64
N THR A 39 13.18 -15.71 -15.88
CA THR A 39 11.82 -15.45 -16.36
C THR A 39 11.45 -14.00 -16.05
N GLY A 40 10.43 -13.47 -16.70
CA GLY A 40 10.01 -12.12 -16.42
C GLY A 40 8.84 -11.68 -17.29
N TYR A 41 8.38 -10.46 -17.03
CA TYR A 41 7.37 -9.82 -17.84
C TYR A 41 7.56 -8.31 -17.83
N TYR A 42 6.99 -7.69 -18.84
CA TYR A 42 6.68 -6.27 -18.84
C TYR A 42 5.17 -6.11 -18.91
N GLU A 43 4.65 -5.19 -18.10
CA GLU A 43 3.24 -4.86 -18.01
C GLU A 43 3.03 -3.35 -18.17
N ASN A 44 2.05 -2.97 -18.98
CA ASN A 44 1.46 -1.64 -18.93
C ASN A 44 0.00 -1.72 -18.48
N ALA A 45 -0.33 -0.94 -17.45
CA ALA A 45 -1.68 -0.80 -16.90
C ALA A 45 -2.12 0.66 -16.96
N THR A 46 -3.11 0.93 -17.82
CA THR A 46 -3.66 2.27 -18.03
C THR A 46 -5.14 2.28 -17.67
N PHE A 47 -5.55 3.24 -16.83
CA PHE A 47 -6.93 3.37 -16.36
C PHE A 47 -7.43 4.81 -16.53
N VAL A 48 -8.66 4.94 -17.02
CA VAL A 48 -9.33 6.23 -17.20
C VAL A 48 -10.66 6.23 -16.45
N ARG A 49 -10.97 7.35 -15.78
CA ARG A 49 -12.20 7.58 -15.03
C ARG A 49 -12.91 8.82 -15.52
N ASP A 50 -14.24 8.78 -15.50
CA ASP A 50 -15.08 9.88 -15.98
C ASP A 50 -14.88 11.18 -15.18
N SER A 51 -14.58 11.07 -13.87
CA SER A 51 -14.42 12.22 -12.99
C SER A 51 -13.03 12.86 -13.04
N ALA A 52 -11.99 12.06 -13.27
CA ALA A 52 -10.59 12.44 -13.08
C ALA A 52 -9.73 12.31 -14.35
N GLY A 53 -10.28 11.78 -15.44
CA GLY A 53 -9.51 11.46 -16.64
C GLY A 53 -8.55 10.30 -16.40
N LEU A 54 -7.28 10.46 -16.78
CA LEU A 54 -6.25 9.44 -16.58
C LEU A 54 -5.99 9.23 -15.08
N SER A 55 -6.44 8.12 -14.53
CA SER A 55 -6.30 7.81 -13.09
C SER A 55 -5.10 6.93 -12.79
N LYS A 56 -4.48 6.32 -13.79
CA LYS A 56 -3.33 5.45 -13.62
C LYS A 56 -2.61 5.24 -14.95
N PHE A 57 -1.28 5.29 -14.93
CA PHE A 57 -0.45 4.93 -16.09
C PHE A 57 0.81 4.24 -15.59
N ARG A 58 0.71 2.94 -15.33
CA ARG A 58 1.75 2.17 -14.67
C ARG A 58 2.47 1.27 -15.66
N ASN A 59 3.79 1.28 -15.62
CA ASN A 59 4.67 0.40 -16.36
C ASN A 59 5.48 -0.42 -15.36
N THR A 60 5.34 -1.75 -15.39
CA THR A 60 6.03 -2.66 -14.48
C THR A 60 6.96 -3.56 -15.29
N VAL A 61 8.19 -3.72 -14.85
CA VAL A 61 9.11 -4.78 -15.33
C VAL A 61 9.43 -5.67 -14.15
N GLN A 62 9.28 -6.98 -14.32
CA GLN A 62 9.74 -7.96 -13.34
C GLN A 62 10.65 -9.00 -14.00
N VAL A 63 11.74 -9.34 -13.31
CA VAL A 63 12.69 -10.39 -13.69
C VAL A 63 12.89 -11.31 -12.49
N ASN A 64 12.69 -12.60 -12.70
CA ASN A 64 12.96 -13.66 -11.74
C ASN A 64 14.21 -14.42 -12.20
N ALA A 65 15.01 -14.86 -11.24
CA ALA A 65 16.23 -15.60 -11.44
C ALA A 65 16.28 -16.77 -10.43
N ASP A 66 16.26 -17.98 -10.95
CA ASP A 66 16.20 -19.20 -10.16
C ASP A 66 17.41 -20.08 -10.48
N LYS A 67 18.09 -20.62 -9.46
CA LYS A 67 19.20 -21.56 -9.66
C LYS A 67 19.17 -22.68 -8.63
N LYS A 68 19.25 -23.92 -9.11
CA LYS A 68 19.37 -25.11 -8.25
C LYS A 68 20.83 -25.53 -8.15
N PHE A 69 21.30 -25.81 -6.94
CA PHE A 69 22.67 -26.26 -6.67
C PHE A 69 22.72 -27.74 -6.25
N GLY A 70 21.57 -28.39 -6.00
CA GLY A 70 21.52 -29.79 -5.60
C GLY A 70 21.99 -30.00 -4.15
N THR A 71 22.79 -31.05 -3.92
CA THR A 71 23.25 -31.44 -2.58
C THR A 71 24.64 -30.87 -2.28
N LEU A 72 24.77 -30.17 -1.15
CA LEU A 72 26.04 -29.71 -0.59
C LEU A 72 26.45 -30.62 0.58
N GLY A 73 27.09 -31.74 0.25
CA GLY A 73 27.39 -32.83 1.19
C GLY A 73 28.30 -32.47 2.37
N GLN A 74 29.06 -31.36 2.31
CA GLN A 74 29.90 -30.90 3.43
C GLN A 74 29.09 -30.31 4.60
N LEU A 75 27.84 -29.89 4.36
CA LEU A 75 26.98 -29.21 5.35
C LEU A 75 25.67 -29.98 5.63
N ASN A 76 25.52 -31.20 5.08
CA ASN A 76 24.28 -31.97 5.12
C ASN A 76 23.05 -31.20 4.56
N PHE A 77 23.26 -30.35 3.55
CA PHE A 77 22.19 -29.60 2.87
C PHE A 77 21.79 -30.27 1.58
N ASN A 78 20.51 -30.63 1.48
CA ASN A 78 19.88 -31.20 0.29
C ASN A 78 19.03 -30.14 -0.40
N ASN A 79 18.77 -30.33 -1.70
CA ASN A 79 17.88 -29.47 -2.51
C ASN A 79 18.17 -27.96 -2.41
N VAL A 80 19.45 -27.58 -2.35
CA VAL A 80 19.84 -26.17 -2.23
C VAL A 80 19.41 -25.41 -3.48
N ALA A 81 18.64 -24.34 -3.30
CA ALA A 81 18.14 -23.50 -4.39
C ALA A 81 18.21 -22.02 -4.02
N PHE A 82 18.53 -21.19 -5.00
CA PHE A 82 18.52 -19.74 -4.90
C PHE A 82 17.38 -19.18 -5.74
N HIS A 83 16.69 -18.19 -5.19
CA HIS A 83 15.58 -17.49 -5.81
C HIS A 83 15.77 -15.99 -5.68
N GLY A 84 15.65 -15.28 -6.81
CA GLY A 84 15.70 -13.83 -6.87
C GLY A 84 14.56 -13.28 -7.71
N THR A 85 13.81 -12.31 -7.20
CA THR A 85 12.75 -11.60 -7.92
C THR A 85 13.02 -10.10 -7.84
N PHE A 86 13.17 -9.45 -8.99
CA PHE A 86 13.44 -8.02 -9.11
C PHE A 86 12.31 -7.34 -9.88
N ARG A 87 11.74 -6.26 -9.33
CA ARG A 87 10.63 -5.52 -9.92
C ARG A 87 10.91 -4.02 -9.93
N GLY A 88 10.72 -3.37 -11.05
CA GLY A 88 10.71 -1.91 -11.15
C GLY A 88 9.41 -1.42 -11.75
N THR A 89 8.83 -0.39 -11.14
CA THR A 89 7.61 0.24 -11.64
C THR A 89 7.82 1.73 -11.91
N TYR A 90 7.19 2.24 -12.96
CA TYR A 90 7.00 3.66 -13.21
C TYR A 90 5.51 3.98 -13.33
N ASP A 91 4.98 4.81 -12.45
CA ASP A 91 3.62 5.36 -12.53
C ASP A 91 3.64 6.80 -13.04
N GLY A 92 3.35 6.96 -14.34
CA GLY A 92 3.38 8.26 -15.02
C GLY A 92 2.12 9.10 -14.80
N VAL A 93 1.14 8.64 -14.02
CA VAL A 93 -0.07 9.44 -13.72
C VAL A 93 0.27 10.77 -13.03
N TYR A 94 1.31 10.78 -12.20
CA TYR A 94 1.77 11.98 -11.50
C TYR A 94 2.42 13.03 -12.42
N ASP A 95 2.81 12.62 -13.63
CA ASP A 95 3.36 13.49 -14.68
C ASP A 95 2.27 13.87 -15.70
N LEU A 96 1.53 12.87 -16.19
CA LEU A 96 0.55 13.03 -17.26
C LEU A 96 -0.77 13.66 -16.80
N ASN A 97 -1.12 13.49 -15.51
CA ASN A 97 -2.28 14.10 -14.88
C ASN A 97 -1.88 14.82 -13.58
N SER A 98 -0.86 15.66 -13.69
CA SER A 98 -0.24 16.32 -12.54
C SER A 98 -1.16 17.30 -11.81
N SER A 99 -2.22 17.78 -12.45
CA SER A 99 -3.24 18.65 -11.85
C SER A 99 -4.24 17.91 -10.97
N GLU A 100 -4.37 16.60 -11.12
CA GLU A 100 -5.26 15.77 -10.31
C GLU A 100 -4.50 15.04 -9.21
N TYR A 101 -3.36 14.43 -9.55
CA TYR A 101 -2.62 13.55 -8.62
C TYR A 101 -1.18 14.03 -8.30
N GLY A 102 -0.64 14.94 -9.11
CA GLY A 102 0.76 15.35 -9.03
C GLY A 102 0.99 16.68 -8.31
N SER A 103 2.02 17.41 -8.74
CA SER A 103 2.43 18.67 -8.12
C SER A 103 1.41 19.81 -8.23
N GLY A 104 0.49 19.72 -9.19
CA GLY A 104 -0.59 20.69 -9.39
C GLY A 104 -1.89 20.31 -8.71
N ALA A 105 -1.92 19.20 -7.98
CA ALA A 105 -3.14 18.67 -7.35
C ALA A 105 -3.71 19.60 -6.28
N GLY A 106 -5.03 19.52 -6.12
CA GLY A 106 -5.79 20.24 -5.10
C GLY A 106 -5.92 21.74 -5.38
N GLY A 107 -6.79 22.39 -4.60
CA GLY A 107 -7.12 23.79 -4.77
C GLY A 107 -7.51 24.47 -3.47
N ALA A 108 -8.20 25.60 -3.60
CA ALA A 108 -8.87 26.25 -2.48
C ALA A 108 -10.15 25.49 -2.14
N VAL A 109 -10.37 25.23 -0.86
CA VAL A 109 -11.53 24.48 -0.37
C VAL A 109 -12.48 25.39 0.41
N ASN A 110 -13.75 25.00 0.43
CA ASN A 110 -14.77 25.55 1.31
C ASN A 110 -15.31 24.44 2.20
N LEU A 111 -15.47 24.73 3.48
CA LEU A 111 -15.90 23.80 4.52
C LEU A 111 -17.32 24.13 4.97
N GLU A 112 -18.11 23.09 5.19
CA GLU A 112 -19.52 23.23 5.58
C GLU A 112 -19.66 23.95 6.93
N ASN A 113 -20.61 24.88 6.98
CA ASN A 113 -20.91 25.74 8.13
C ASN A 113 -22.42 25.98 8.21
N ASN A 114 -23.16 25.02 8.77
CA ASN A 114 -24.62 25.00 8.79
C ASN A 114 -25.32 26.08 9.64
N ILE A 115 -24.58 26.94 10.35
CA ILE A 115 -25.16 28.02 11.16
C ILE A 115 -25.98 29.03 10.34
N ALA A 116 -25.59 29.29 9.07
CA ALA A 116 -26.32 30.20 8.18
C ALA A 116 -27.36 29.49 7.31
N GLY A 117 -27.66 28.21 7.60
CA GLY A 117 -28.58 27.37 6.84
C GLY A 117 -27.88 26.25 6.07
N ALA A 118 -28.67 25.30 5.56
CA ALA A 118 -28.17 24.14 4.83
C ALA A 118 -27.39 24.57 3.57
N GLY A 119 -26.16 24.06 3.42
CA GLY A 119 -25.29 24.35 2.27
C GLY A 119 -24.45 25.63 2.42
N SER A 120 -24.51 26.31 3.57
CA SER A 120 -23.57 27.39 3.89
C SER A 120 -22.16 26.84 4.09
N THR A 121 -21.16 27.57 3.62
CA THR A 121 -19.75 27.18 3.71
C THR A 121 -18.87 28.37 4.06
N VAL A 122 -17.70 28.11 4.62
CA VAL A 122 -16.62 29.10 4.82
C VAL A 122 -15.35 28.62 4.14
N PRO A 123 -14.49 29.51 3.61
CA PRO A 123 -13.17 29.10 3.15
C PRO A 123 -12.35 28.54 4.32
N HIS A 124 -11.36 27.69 4.03
CA HIS A 124 -10.35 27.34 5.04
C HIS A 124 -9.69 28.61 5.60
N GLY A 125 -9.67 28.74 6.92
CA GLY A 125 -9.31 29.94 7.69
C GLY A 125 -10.47 30.89 8.04
N GLY A 126 -11.68 30.57 7.59
CA GLY A 126 -12.89 31.40 7.79
C GLY A 126 -13.83 30.92 8.88
N GLY A 127 -13.43 29.95 9.71
CA GLY A 127 -14.25 29.44 10.81
C GLY A 127 -14.33 30.39 12.00
N ILE A 128 -15.22 30.09 12.95
CA ILE A 128 -15.21 30.80 14.24
C ILE A 128 -13.93 30.45 14.99
N ARG A 129 -13.30 31.46 15.58
CA ARG A 129 -12.09 31.29 16.38
C ARG A 129 -12.50 31.11 17.86
N PRO A 130 -12.11 30.02 18.53
CA PRO A 130 -12.40 29.83 19.95
C PRO A 130 -11.88 31.01 20.80
N PRO A 131 -12.61 31.46 21.84
CA PRO A 131 -12.16 32.53 22.73
C PRO A 131 -10.86 32.14 23.46
N GLY A 132 -9.83 32.99 23.41
CA GLY A 132 -8.50 32.73 24.02
C GLY A 132 -7.34 32.68 23.02
N THR A 133 -7.31 33.64 22.08
CA THR A 133 -6.50 33.69 20.84
C THR A 133 -4.97 33.84 21.02
N PHE A 134 -4.35 33.20 22.01
CA PHE A 134 -2.89 33.07 22.05
C PHE A 134 -2.37 32.04 21.01
N PHE A 135 -3.28 31.26 20.41
CA PHE A 135 -3.02 30.18 19.44
C PHE A 135 -4.03 30.20 18.28
N GLY A 136 -4.21 31.35 17.61
CA GLY A 136 -5.09 31.43 16.44
C GLY A 136 -4.55 30.68 15.22
N PHE A 137 -5.45 30.26 14.32
CA PHE A 137 -5.09 29.75 13.00
C PHE A 137 -4.33 30.81 12.19
N ASN A 138 -3.25 30.41 11.50
CA ASN A 138 -2.42 31.30 10.69
C ASN A 138 -2.48 30.90 9.22
N ASP A 139 -3.22 31.67 8.44
CA ASP A 139 -3.41 31.47 6.99
C ASP A 139 -2.09 31.45 6.21
N ALA A 140 -1.05 32.15 6.68
CA ALA A 140 0.26 32.13 6.02
C ALA A 140 1.02 30.82 6.22
N ARG A 141 0.75 30.08 7.31
CA ARG A 141 1.35 28.75 7.56
C ARG A 141 0.57 27.62 6.90
N ASN A 142 -0.75 27.75 6.79
CA ASN A 142 -1.61 26.76 6.15
C ASN A 142 -2.59 27.41 5.17
N PRO A 143 -2.10 27.90 4.02
CA PRO A 143 -2.92 28.63 3.07
C PRO A 143 -4.02 27.76 2.46
N ASN A 144 -5.11 28.38 2.03
CA ASN A 144 -6.21 27.71 1.33
C ASN A 144 -5.85 27.38 -0.13
N GLU A 145 -4.87 26.50 -0.32
CA GLU A 145 -4.35 26.08 -1.62
C GLU A 145 -3.90 24.62 -1.58
N GLY A 146 -3.95 23.89 -2.70
CA GLY A 146 -3.41 22.54 -2.80
C GLY A 146 -4.13 21.51 -1.93
N MET A 147 -5.37 21.80 -1.54
CA MET A 147 -6.17 20.98 -0.63
C MET A 147 -7.42 20.42 -1.31
N ILE A 148 -7.95 19.36 -0.69
CA ILE A 148 -9.30 18.85 -0.87
C ILE A 148 -10.02 18.82 0.48
N VAL A 149 -11.34 18.72 0.50
CA VAL A 149 -12.07 18.39 1.74
C VAL A 149 -11.98 16.89 1.98
N LEU A 150 -11.62 16.47 3.19
CA LEU A 150 -11.54 15.04 3.54
C LEU A 150 -12.84 14.31 3.16
N GLY A 151 -12.71 13.24 2.38
CA GLY A 151 -13.83 12.41 1.95
C GLY A 151 -14.63 12.96 0.77
N GLU A 152 -14.30 14.12 0.19
CA GLU A 152 -15.11 14.75 -0.87
C GLU A 152 -15.28 13.87 -2.13
N ASN A 153 -14.29 13.01 -2.40
CA ASN A 153 -14.31 12.06 -3.51
C ASN A 153 -15.21 10.83 -3.23
N LEU A 154 -15.60 10.62 -1.98
CA LEU A 154 -16.40 9.48 -1.53
C LEU A 154 -17.84 9.90 -1.20
N HIS A 155 -18.01 11.02 -0.48
CA HIS A 155 -19.31 11.52 -0.07
C HIS A 155 -19.26 13.02 0.28
N LYS A 156 -20.44 13.65 0.34
CA LYS A 156 -20.60 15.02 0.86
C LYS A 156 -20.51 15.05 2.39
N THR A 157 -20.15 16.18 2.99
CA THR A 157 -20.03 16.37 4.44
C THR A 157 -21.35 16.15 5.19
N ARG A 158 -22.51 16.62 4.68
CA ARG A 158 -23.87 16.32 5.18
C ARG A 158 -24.05 16.53 6.69
N GLY A 159 -23.58 17.65 7.22
CA GLY A 159 -23.66 17.97 8.65
C GLY A 159 -22.60 17.29 9.51
N GLY A 160 -21.77 16.42 8.93
CA GLY A 160 -20.65 15.78 9.60
C GLY A 160 -19.44 16.71 9.77
N VAL A 161 -18.39 16.14 10.34
CA VAL A 161 -17.08 16.79 10.51
C VAL A 161 -16.19 16.50 9.31
N ALA A 162 -15.58 17.54 8.75
CA ALA A 162 -14.60 17.44 7.67
C ALA A 162 -13.56 18.58 7.79
N PHE A 163 -12.42 18.46 7.12
CA PHE A 163 -11.36 19.46 7.15
C PHE A 163 -10.55 19.42 5.86
N GLY A 164 -9.79 20.50 5.59
CA GLY A 164 -8.90 20.59 4.43
C GLY A 164 -7.68 19.68 4.57
N VAL A 165 -7.37 18.93 3.50
CA VAL A 165 -6.26 17.98 3.44
C VAL A 165 -5.36 18.32 2.25
N PRO A 166 -4.06 18.61 2.46
CA PRO A 166 -3.10 18.77 1.37
C PRO A 166 -2.96 17.48 0.56
N VAL A 167 -2.89 17.58 -0.77
CA VAL A 167 -2.85 16.40 -1.67
C VAL A 167 -1.59 16.30 -2.51
N ARG A 168 -0.81 17.37 -2.63
CA ARG A 168 0.41 17.38 -3.45
C ARG A 168 1.50 16.50 -2.83
N PRO A 169 2.46 15.97 -3.60
CA PRO A 169 3.59 15.22 -3.05
C PRO A 169 4.35 16.02 -1.98
N CYS A 170 4.98 15.34 -1.01
CA CYS A 170 5.60 15.99 0.15
C CYS A 170 6.79 16.90 -0.18
N ASP A 171 7.44 16.70 -1.34
CA ASP A 171 8.47 17.61 -1.86
C ASP A 171 7.90 18.91 -2.47
N LYS A 172 6.58 18.96 -2.69
CA LYS A 172 5.86 20.14 -3.20
C LYS A 172 5.03 20.81 -2.11
N ASP A 173 4.44 20.03 -1.22
CA ASP A 173 3.67 20.51 -0.10
C ASP A 173 3.93 19.63 1.13
N SER A 174 4.79 20.10 2.01
CA SER A 174 5.20 19.37 3.21
C SER A 174 4.13 19.37 4.31
N ARG A 175 3.00 20.08 4.13
CA ARG A 175 1.97 20.19 5.16
C ARG A 175 1.30 18.85 5.42
N GLY A 176 1.33 18.43 6.69
CA GLY A 176 0.72 17.17 7.13
C GLY A 176 1.47 15.90 6.72
N CYS A 177 2.63 16.02 6.06
CA CYS A 177 3.48 14.86 5.79
C CYS A 177 4.03 14.35 7.13
N ILE A 178 3.93 13.04 7.34
CA ILE A 178 4.34 12.43 8.60
C ILE A 178 5.70 11.77 8.37
N ASP A 179 6.73 12.29 9.03
CA ASP A 179 8.09 11.77 8.90
C ASP A 179 8.15 10.25 9.13
N ASP A 180 8.95 9.56 8.30
CA ASP A 180 9.13 8.11 8.28
C ASP A 180 7.88 7.29 7.90
N TYR A 181 6.73 7.94 7.62
CA TYR A 181 5.48 7.27 7.29
C TYR A 181 4.49 8.14 6.52
N LEU A 182 4.22 7.81 5.25
CA LEU A 182 3.29 8.54 4.36
C LEU A 182 3.81 9.93 3.92
N ASP A 183 5.12 10.09 3.85
CA ASP A 183 5.86 11.29 3.45
C ASP A 183 6.43 11.21 2.01
N TYR A 184 5.64 10.68 1.07
CA TYR A 184 6.10 10.39 -0.30
C TYR A 184 6.45 11.66 -1.10
N SER A 185 7.66 11.69 -1.63
CA SER A 185 8.05 12.66 -2.66
C SER A 185 7.47 12.29 -4.03
N SER A 186 7.49 13.23 -4.97
CA SER A 186 7.08 13.00 -6.35
C SER A 186 7.79 11.79 -6.99
N ASN A 187 9.04 11.51 -6.60
CA ASN A 187 9.77 10.35 -7.10
C ASN A 187 9.32 9.05 -6.43
N ASP A 188 9.06 9.04 -5.13
CA ASP A 188 8.57 7.84 -4.43
C ASP A 188 7.20 7.40 -4.96
N LEU A 189 6.39 8.36 -5.39
CA LEU A 189 5.11 8.10 -6.04
C LEU A 189 5.26 7.45 -7.43
N ARG A 190 6.21 7.94 -8.22
CA ARG A 190 6.48 7.45 -9.59
C ARG A 190 7.19 6.11 -9.57
N PHE A 191 8.11 5.92 -8.62
CA PHE A 191 9.03 4.80 -8.55
C PHE A 191 8.98 4.14 -7.16
N PRO A 192 7.83 3.56 -6.75
CA PRO A 192 7.61 3.14 -5.37
C PRO A 192 8.58 2.06 -4.88
N GLU A 193 9.10 1.23 -5.77
CA GLU A 193 10.06 0.17 -5.43
C GLU A 193 11.52 0.66 -5.26
N PHE A 194 11.86 1.83 -5.80
CA PHE A 194 13.23 2.37 -5.77
C PHE A 194 13.43 3.30 -4.57
N ASN A 195 13.37 2.71 -3.38
CA ASN A 195 13.47 3.42 -2.11
C ASN A 195 14.64 2.90 -1.24
N GLU A 196 14.82 3.49 -0.05
CA GLU A 196 15.90 3.14 0.88
C GLU A 196 15.85 1.68 1.39
N ARG A 197 14.70 0.99 1.25
CA ARG A 197 14.52 -0.43 1.61
C ARG A 197 14.82 -1.39 0.45
N LEU A 198 15.21 -0.87 -0.71
CA LEU A 198 15.51 -1.65 -1.92
C LEU A 198 14.35 -2.58 -2.29
N ASP A 199 13.14 -2.03 -2.33
CA ASP A 199 11.93 -2.82 -2.63
C ASP A 199 11.87 -3.35 -4.06
N PHE A 200 12.71 -2.82 -4.94
CA PHE A 200 12.91 -3.41 -6.26
C PHE A 200 13.46 -4.84 -6.15
N ILE A 201 14.10 -5.21 -5.04
CA ILE A 201 14.35 -6.60 -4.66
C ILE A 201 13.09 -7.11 -3.94
N ARG A 202 12.21 -7.78 -4.69
CA ARG A 202 11.01 -8.39 -4.12
C ARG A 202 11.41 -9.62 -3.33
N GLU A 203 12.15 -10.53 -3.93
CA GLU A 203 12.57 -11.75 -3.26
C GLU A 203 14.05 -12.00 -3.51
N LEU A 204 14.75 -12.48 -2.48
CA LEU A 204 16.15 -12.87 -2.54
C LEU A 204 16.40 -13.82 -1.38
N TYR A 205 16.26 -15.11 -1.63
CA TYR A 205 16.39 -16.14 -0.60
C TYR A 205 17.04 -17.42 -1.12
N VAL A 206 17.52 -18.21 -0.17
CA VAL A 206 18.03 -19.56 -0.39
C VAL A 206 17.15 -20.54 0.37
N ASP A 207 16.76 -21.61 -0.32
CA ASP A 207 16.09 -22.77 0.23
C ASP A 207 17.08 -23.93 0.37
N PHE A 208 16.95 -24.71 1.43
CA PHE A 208 17.69 -25.96 1.61
C PHE A 208 16.99 -26.88 2.62
N ASP A 209 17.16 -28.18 2.44
CA ASP A 209 16.58 -29.21 3.29
C ASP A 209 17.66 -29.92 4.10
N ASN A 210 17.31 -30.32 5.32
CA ASN A 210 18.06 -31.28 6.12
C ASN A 210 17.20 -32.51 6.38
N GLU A 211 17.72 -33.69 6.04
CA GLU A 211 17.13 -34.96 6.47
C GLU A 211 17.59 -35.27 7.90
N LEU A 212 16.63 -35.51 8.79
CA LEU A 212 16.88 -35.85 10.17
C LEU A 212 17.03 -37.38 10.34
N PRO A 213 17.74 -37.87 11.37
CA PRO A 213 17.99 -39.30 11.55
C PRO A 213 16.73 -40.17 11.71
N ASN A 214 15.60 -39.57 12.09
CA ASN A 214 14.31 -40.22 12.23
C ASN A 214 13.50 -40.28 10.91
N GLY A 215 14.03 -39.75 9.81
CA GLY A 215 13.36 -39.71 8.51
C GLY A 215 12.57 -38.42 8.23
N ASP A 216 12.50 -37.52 9.20
CA ASP A 216 11.83 -36.23 9.06
C ASP A 216 12.63 -35.28 8.16
N ILE A 217 11.94 -34.31 7.56
CA ILE A 217 12.55 -33.28 6.73
C ILE A 217 12.42 -31.93 7.43
N LEU A 218 13.55 -31.24 7.60
CA LEU A 218 13.60 -29.86 8.05
C LEU A 218 13.99 -28.96 6.87
N SER A 219 13.01 -28.26 6.32
CA SER A 219 13.20 -27.30 5.22
C SER A 219 13.47 -25.91 5.76
N TRP A 220 14.45 -25.22 5.20
CA TRP A 220 14.81 -23.85 5.55
C TRP A 220 14.60 -22.92 4.36
N ARG A 221 14.19 -21.69 4.66
CA ARG A 221 14.18 -20.57 3.74
C ARG A 221 14.75 -19.34 4.41
N LEU A 222 15.88 -18.85 3.92
CA LEU A 222 16.59 -17.71 4.51
C LEU A 222 16.75 -16.58 3.49
N GLY A 223 16.25 -15.39 3.80
CA GLY A 223 16.43 -14.20 2.97
C GLY A 223 15.20 -13.29 2.92
N LYS A 224 15.19 -12.36 1.96
CA LYS A 224 14.05 -11.48 1.70
C LYS A 224 12.97 -12.25 0.96
N GLN A 225 11.80 -12.40 1.57
CA GLN A 225 10.77 -13.31 1.08
C GLN A 225 9.36 -12.84 1.48
N GLN A 226 8.36 -13.41 0.81
CA GLN A 226 6.98 -13.37 1.23
C GLN A 226 6.61 -14.72 1.85
N VAL A 227 6.04 -14.70 3.06
CA VAL A 227 5.64 -15.90 3.79
C VAL A 227 4.12 -15.98 3.81
N ILE A 228 3.57 -16.98 3.14
CA ILE A 228 2.14 -17.30 3.23
C ILE A 228 1.94 -18.17 4.47
N TRP A 229 1.38 -17.59 5.52
CA TRP A 229 1.20 -18.27 6.81
C TRP A 229 -0.26 -18.65 7.07
N GLY A 230 -0.84 -19.47 6.17
CA GLY A 230 -2.21 -19.98 6.28
C GLY A 230 -2.66 -20.79 5.07
N ARG A 231 -3.76 -21.54 5.21
CA ARG A 231 -4.34 -22.39 4.13
C ARG A 231 -5.53 -21.76 3.38
N THR A 232 -5.90 -20.51 3.66
CA THR A 232 -7.10 -19.86 3.10
C THR A 232 -6.78 -18.86 2.00
N VAL A 233 -7.67 -18.75 1.01
CA VAL A 233 -7.58 -17.78 -0.11
C VAL A 233 -7.71 -16.33 0.37
N PHE A 234 -8.37 -16.11 1.52
CA PHE A 234 -8.44 -14.80 2.18
C PHE A 234 -7.36 -14.65 3.26
N ARG A 235 -6.84 -13.42 3.40
CA ARG A 235 -5.86 -13.01 4.43
C ARG A 235 -6.51 -12.98 5.82
N VAL A 236 -6.74 -14.17 6.40
CA VAL A 236 -7.20 -14.28 7.81
C VAL A 236 -6.01 -14.51 8.74
N LEU A 237 -5.06 -15.37 8.34
CA LEU A 237 -3.91 -15.77 9.16
C LEU A 237 -2.56 -15.24 8.66
N ASP A 238 -2.54 -14.64 7.47
CA ASP A 238 -1.31 -14.13 6.87
C ASP A 238 -0.99 -12.71 7.35
N VAL A 239 -0.42 -12.62 8.56
CA VAL A 239 -0.15 -11.37 9.27
C VAL A 239 1.33 -10.95 9.25
N ILE A 240 2.23 -11.79 8.73
CA ILE A 240 3.68 -11.61 8.83
C ILE A 240 4.17 -10.49 7.90
N ASN A 241 3.81 -10.57 6.62
CA ASN A 241 4.22 -9.56 5.65
C ASN A 241 3.31 -8.34 5.71
N PRO A 242 3.86 -7.11 5.75
CA PRO A 242 3.05 -5.91 5.60
C PRO A 242 2.45 -5.83 4.19
N VAL A 243 1.42 -5.00 4.01
CA VAL A 243 0.70 -4.87 2.73
C VAL A 243 0.76 -3.43 2.25
N ASP A 244 0.92 -3.27 0.94
CA ASP A 244 0.87 -2.01 0.22
C ASP A 244 -0.50 -1.75 -0.39
N TYR A 245 -1.33 -1.00 0.33
CA TYR A 245 -2.65 -0.58 -0.12
C TYR A 245 -2.61 0.66 -1.02
N SER A 246 -1.44 1.28 -1.24
CA SER A 246 -1.31 2.48 -2.07
C SER A 246 -1.42 2.19 -3.58
N ARG A 247 -1.28 0.91 -3.98
CA ARG A 247 -1.23 0.54 -5.39
C ARG A 247 -2.58 0.63 -6.09
N ASN A 248 -3.53 -0.17 -5.62
CA ASN A 248 -4.93 -0.24 -6.06
C ASN A 248 -5.81 -0.81 -4.93
N ASN A 249 -5.59 -0.34 -3.69
CA ASN A 249 -6.34 -0.80 -2.53
C ASN A 249 -6.25 -2.34 -2.37
N ILE A 250 -7.38 -3.06 -2.28
CA ILE A 250 -7.47 -4.51 -2.11
C ILE A 250 -7.66 -5.28 -3.43
N TYR A 251 -7.58 -4.61 -4.58
CA TYR A 251 -7.94 -5.22 -5.87
C TYR A 251 -6.76 -5.88 -6.61
N ASP A 252 -5.52 -5.47 -6.32
CA ASP A 252 -4.32 -6.14 -6.85
C ASP A 252 -4.13 -7.49 -6.14
N GLU A 253 -3.46 -8.46 -6.80
CA GLU A 253 -3.20 -9.75 -6.16
C GLU A 253 -2.33 -9.62 -4.90
N LEU A 254 -2.56 -10.51 -3.93
CA LEU A 254 -1.86 -10.47 -2.65
C LEU A 254 -0.33 -10.62 -2.80
N GLU A 255 0.13 -11.39 -3.79
CA GLU A 255 1.56 -11.57 -4.10
C GLU A 255 2.26 -10.28 -4.59
N ASP A 256 1.47 -9.34 -5.08
CA ASP A 256 1.92 -8.07 -5.63
C ASP A 256 1.94 -6.94 -4.59
N ILE A 257 0.94 -6.94 -3.70
CA ILE A 257 0.81 -5.93 -2.64
C ILE A 257 1.53 -6.30 -1.35
N ARG A 258 1.82 -7.57 -1.10
CA ARG A 258 2.64 -7.96 0.06
C ARG A 258 4.03 -7.35 -0.06
N ILE A 259 4.51 -6.85 1.06
CA ILE A 259 5.84 -6.28 1.20
C ILE A 259 6.76 -7.39 1.73
N PRO A 260 7.77 -7.80 0.96
CA PRO A 260 8.70 -8.85 1.33
C PRO A 260 9.63 -8.36 2.43
N MET A 261 9.95 -9.25 3.37
CA MET A 261 10.72 -8.96 4.56
C MET A 261 11.90 -9.93 4.68
N TRP A 262 12.97 -9.50 5.33
CA TRP A 262 14.08 -10.39 5.70
C TRP A 262 13.65 -11.37 6.81
N ILE A 263 13.47 -12.63 6.42
CA ILE A 263 12.90 -13.67 7.26
C ILE A 263 13.78 -14.92 7.21
N ALA A 264 13.90 -15.58 8.36
CA ALA A 264 14.33 -16.97 8.46
C ALA A 264 13.09 -17.84 8.75
N LYS A 265 12.82 -18.82 7.90
CA LYS A 265 11.71 -19.76 8.06
C LYS A 265 12.24 -21.18 8.10
N ALA A 266 11.67 -22.00 8.98
CA ALA A 266 11.93 -23.43 9.05
C ALA A 266 10.61 -24.18 9.07
N ASP A 267 10.46 -25.22 8.25
CA ASP A 267 9.33 -26.13 8.29
C ASP A 267 9.85 -27.53 8.61
N TRP A 268 9.49 -28.03 9.79
CA TRP A 268 9.75 -29.41 10.19
C TRP A 268 8.55 -30.26 9.83
N ARG A 269 8.73 -31.14 8.85
CA ARG A 269 7.74 -32.10 8.39
C ARG A 269 8.00 -33.44 9.05
N MET A 270 7.19 -33.76 10.06
CA MET A 270 7.26 -35.04 10.78
C MET A 270 6.45 -36.13 10.05
N GLY A 271 5.49 -35.74 9.21
CA GLY A 271 4.62 -36.68 8.50
C GLY A 271 3.72 -37.47 9.44
N ALA A 272 3.33 -38.67 9.01
CA ALA A 272 2.47 -39.56 9.78
C ALA A 272 3.22 -40.17 10.97
N ASN A 273 2.59 -40.18 12.14
CA ASN A 273 3.09 -40.86 13.33
C ASN A 273 1.99 -41.75 13.95
N GLU A 274 2.24 -42.34 15.12
CA GLU A 274 1.28 -43.25 15.77
C GLU A 274 -0.05 -42.58 16.16
N VAL A 275 -0.06 -41.25 16.29
CA VAL A 275 -1.22 -40.48 16.75
C VAL A 275 -1.86 -39.70 15.62
N PHE A 276 -1.07 -39.07 14.75
CA PHE A 276 -1.51 -38.15 13.71
C PHE A 276 -1.18 -38.68 12.31
N ASP A 277 -2.10 -38.51 11.37
CA ASP A 277 -1.90 -38.90 9.97
C ASP A 277 -0.91 -37.96 9.26
N ASP A 278 -0.77 -36.73 9.75
CA ASP A 278 0.25 -35.76 9.33
C ASP A 278 0.49 -34.75 10.46
N LEU A 279 1.74 -34.39 10.72
CA LEU A 279 2.12 -33.38 11.70
C LEU A 279 3.28 -32.54 11.17
N ASN A 280 3.11 -31.21 11.21
CA ASN A 280 4.06 -30.24 10.70
C ASN A 280 4.23 -29.08 11.69
N LEU A 281 5.47 -28.66 11.90
CA LEU A 281 5.82 -27.54 12.77
C LEU A 281 6.60 -26.50 11.96
N SER A 282 6.05 -25.29 11.84
CA SER A 282 6.69 -24.16 11.18
C SER A 282 7.19 -23.14 12.20
N PHE A 283 8.40 -22.64 11.97
CA PHE A 283 8.99 -21.52 12.68
C PHE A 283 9.24 -20.38 11.71
N VAL A 284 8.97 -19.15 12.14
CA VAL A 284 9.27 -17.95 11.37
C VAL A 284 9.93 -16.92 12.28
N TRP A 285 11.02 -16.33 11.82
CA TRP A 285 11.71 -15.24 12.48
C TRP A 285 11.89 -14.10 11.49
N ASN A 286 11.13 -13.03 11.67
CA ASN A 286 11.26 -11.79 10.90
C ASN A 286 12.22 -10.86 11.64
N PHE A 287 13.46 -10.79 11.15
CA PHE A 287 14.53 -9.99 11.71
C PHE A 287 14.75 -8.67 10.97
N ASP A 288 13.88 -8.33 10.01
CA ASP A 288 13.93 -7.07 9.29
C ASP A 288 13.56 -5.88 10.18
N LYS A 289 13.93 -4.67 9.77
CA LYS A 289 13.46 -3.43 10.39
C LYS A 289 11.96 -3.30 10.20
N PHE A 290 11.25 -3.11 11.31
CA PHE A 290 9.79 -2.94 11.37
C PHE A 290 9.28 -2.09 10.21
N ARG A 291 8.16 -2.53 9.66
CA ARG A 291 7.54 -1.90 8.51
C ARG A 291 6.03 -1.92 8.66
N PRO A 292 5.38 -0.74 8.69
CA PRO A 292 3.93 -0.66 8.73
C PRO A 292 3.34 -1.05 7.35
N HIS A 293 2.03 -1.29 7.33
CA HIS A 293 1.30 -1.31 6.06
C HIS A 293 1.38 0.05 5.38
N ASN A 294 1.56 0.07 4.06
CA ASN A 294 1.53 1.31 3.30
C ASN A 294 0.07 1.65 2.98
N LEU A 295 -0.44 2.74 3.55
CA LEU A 295 -1.81 3.23 3.32
C LEU A 295 -1.92 4.19 2.14
N GLY A 296 -0.78 4.57 1.54
CA GLY A 296 -0.66 5.65 0.59
C GLY A 296 -0.74 7.03 1.21
N GLN A 297 -0.44 8.06 0.44
CA GLN A 297 -0.73 9.45 0.82
C GLN A 297 -2.03 9.93 0.18
N CYS A 298 -2.52 11.07 0.68
CA CYS A 298 -3.57 11.80 -0.01
C CYS A 298 -3.12 12.28 -1.40
N GLY A 299 -4.03 12.29 -2.37
CA GLY A 299 -3.72 12.66 -3.76
C GLY A 299 -3.11 11.53 -4.59
N GLN A 300 -2.96 10.32 -4.05
CA GLN A 300 -2.67 9.13 -4.85
C GLN A 300 -3.96 8.53 -5.43
N PRO A 301 -3.92 7.95 -6.64
CA PRO A 301 -5.05 7.24 -7.19
C PRO A 301 -5.25 5.88 -6.50
N ASN A 302 -6.50 5.52 -6.26
CA ASN A 302 -6.91 4.20 -5.74
C ASN A 302 -6.38 3.85 -4.33
N SER A 303 -6.02 4.84 -3.51
CA SER A 303 -5.68 4.61 -2.10
C SER A 303 -6.87 4.08 -1.29
N ILE A 304 -6.58 3.33 -0.22
CA ILE A 304 -7.60 2.71 0.62
C ILE A 304 -8.37 3.73 1.47
N LEU A 305 -9.68 3.86 1.19
CA LEU A 305 -10.68 4.55 2.03
C LEU A 305 -10.25 5.93 2.58
N ASP A 306 -9.51 6.72 1.81
CA ASP A 306 -8.94 8.01 2.24
C ASP A 306 -8.11 7.94 3.54
N ALA A 307 -7.59 6.77 3.93
CA ALA A 307 -6.83 6.61 5.16
C ALA A 307 -5.58 7.51 5.19
N GLY A 308 -4.84 7.56 4.07
CA GLY A 308 -3.72 8.48 3.89
C GLY A 308 -4.13 9.95 3.99
N CYS A 309 -5.31 10.31 3.47
CA CYS A 309 -5.87 11.66 3.60
C CYS A 309 -6.24 12.00 5.04
N PHE A 310 -6.84 11.07 5.77
CA PHE A 310 -7.16 11.27 7.17
C PHE A 310 -5.90 11.53 8.00
N PHE A 311 -4.89 10.68 7.92
CA PHE A 311 -3.66 10.85 8.70
C PHE A 311 -2.92 12.14 8.32
N ARG A 312 -2.78 12.43 7.02
CA ARG A 312 -2.16 13.66 6.55
C ARG A 312 -2.90 14.92 7.02
N GLY A 313 -4.23 14.93 6.91
CA GLY A 313 -5.03 16.07 7.36
C GLY A 313 -5.01 16.24 8.87
N MET A 314 -5.07 15.15 9.64
CA MET A 314 -4.92 15.20 11.10
C MET A 314 -3.54 15.68 11.53
N ASN A 315 -2.48 15.32 10.82
CA ASN A 315 -1.15 15.86 11.09
C ASN A 315 -1.04 17.34 10.69
N ASN A 316 -1.64 17.75 9.57
CA ASN A 316 -1.68 19.16 9.17
C ASN A 316 -2.39 20.03 10.22
N LEU A 317 -3.52 19.55 10.76
CA LEU A 317 -4.23 20.22 11.85
C LEU A 317 -3.37 20.35 13.12
N TRP A 318 -2.56 19.34 13.43
CA TRP A 318 -1.64 19.40 14.57
C TRP A 318 -0.49 20.39 14.34
N GLU A 319 0.19 20.32 13.21
CA GLU A 319 1.39 21.12 12.93
C GLU A 319 1.06 22.57 12.57
N ASN A 320 0.00 22.79 11.79
CA ASN A 320 -0.32 24.09 11.22
C ASN A 320 -1.69 24.65 11.62
N GLY A 321 -2.53 23.87 12.30
CA GLY A 321 -3.92 24.23 12.56
C GLY A 321 -4.79 24.16 11.29
N GLY A 322 -6.05 24.54 11.40
CA GLY A 322 -6.97 24.58 10.26
C GLY A 322 -8.42 24.75 10.66
N THR A 323 -9.29 24.89 9.67
CA THR A 323 -10.73 24.92 9.88
C THR A 323 -11.31 23.51 9.84
N VAL A 324 -12.22 23.25 10.77
CA VAL A 324 -12.98 21.99 10.86
C VAL A 324 -14.45 22.31 10.69
N ALA A 325 -15.09 21.69 9.69
CA ALA A 325 -16.51 21.84 9.37
C ALA A 325 -17.40 21.35 10.52
N ASN A 326 -18.49 22.09 10.78
CA ASN A 326 -19.57 21.75 11.72
C ASN A 326 -19.13 21.30 13.13
N PHE A 327 -17.97 21.72 13.61
CA PHE A 327 -17.45 21.25 14.89
C PHE A 327 -18.20 21.88 16.08
N ALA A 328 -18.26 23.20 16.17
CA ALA A 328 -18.88 23.87 17.32
C ALA A 328 -20.40 23.74 17.27
N GLY A 329 -20.98 23.18 18.32
CA GLY A 329 -22.43 22.93 18.41
C GLY A 329 -22.98 22.03 17.30
N GLY A 330 -22.12 21.26 16.62
CA GLY A 330 -22.48 20.37 15.51
C GLY A 330 -22.86 21.09 14.20
N ASN A 331 -22.69 22.41 14.11
CA ASN A 331 -23.18 23.19 12.97
C ASN A 331 -22.26 24.36 12.56
N ILE A 332 -21.25 24.68 13.34
CA ILE A 332 -20.38 25.84 13.10
C ILE A 332 -18.98 25.36 12.72
N ALA A 333 -18.47 25.83 11.59
CA ALA A 333 -17.08 25.61 11.23
C ALA A 333 -16.16 26.37 12.19
N THR A 334 -15.14 25.70 12.72
CA THR A 334 -14.26 26.23 13.78
C THR A 334 -12.81 26.17 13.36
N ASP A 335 -12.09 27.26 13.59
CA ASP A 335 -10.65 27.35 13.37
C ASP A 335 -9.89 26.87 14.61
N PHE A 336 -8.95 25.97 14.38
CA PHE A 336 -8.00 25.49 15.39
C PHE A 336 -6.60 25.96 15.06
N GLY A 337 -5.87 26.38 16.07
CA GLY A 337 -4.42 26.65 15.96
C GLY A 337 -3.59 25.36 16.06
N PRO A 338 -2.28 25.46 15.76
CA PRO A 338 -1.33 24.37 15.95
C PRO A 338 -1.37 23.78 17.37
N GLY A 339 -1.23 22.47 17.48
CA GLY A 339 -1.16 21.73 18.76
C GLY A 339 -2.48 21.57 19.51
N GLN A 340 -3.61 22.00 18.95
CA GLN A 340 -4.92 21.90 19.60
C GLN A 340 -5.64 20.57 19.29
N ILE A 341 -5.61 20.14 18.02
CA ILE A 341 -6.23 18.91 17.54
C ILE A 341 -5.33 18.28 16.49
N GLY A 342 -5.45 16.96 16.29
CA GLY A 342 -4.72 16.26 15.23
C GLY A 342 -3.86 15.10 15.74
N ILE A 343 -3.03 14.58 14.84
CA ILE A 343 -2.09 13.49 15.12
C ILE A 343 -0.67 14.02 14.92
N ARG A 344 0.13 14.01 15.99
CA ARG A 344 1.45 14.63 15.97
C ARG A 344 2.50 13.88 15.15
N LYS A 345 2.57 12.57 15.30
CA LYS A 345 3.63 11.76 14.69
C LYS A 345 3.25 10.29 14.62
N ALA A 346 3.83 9.60 13.64
CA ALA A 346 3.92 8.16 13.64
C ALA A 346 5.09 7.71 14.53
N HIS A 347 4.91 6.62 15.27
CA HIS A 347 5.96 6.02 16.08
C HIS A 347 6.41 4.72 15.42
N MET A 348 7.54 4.80 14.73
CA MET A 348 8.19 3.62 14.15
C MET A 348 9.31 3.15 15.10
N PRO A 349 9.27 1.91 15.62
CA PRO A 349 10.33 1.40 16.48
C PRO A 349 11.65 1.35 15.71
N SER A 350 12.72 1.81 16.36
CA SER A 350 14.08 1.61 15.84
C SER A 350 14.40 0.12 15.79
N TRP A 351 15.13 -0.34 14.78
CA TRP A 351 15.46 -1.76 14.67
C TRP A 351 16.38 -2.23 15.80
N SER A 352 16.02 -3.36 16.41
CA SER A 352 16.90 -4.13 17.29
C SER A 352 16.59 -5.62 17.17
N LEU A 353 17.57 -6.48 17.44
CA LEU A 353 17.31 -7.93 17.45
C LEU A 353 16.26 -8.32 18.50
N SER A 354 16.15 -7.54 19.59
CA SER A 354 15.17 -7.76 20.65
C SER A 354 13.73 -7.41 20.27
N ASN A 355 13.51 -6.68 19.16
CA ASN A 355 12.17 -6.32 18.67
C ASN A 355 11.83 -6.97 17.32
N SER A 356 12.60 -7.99 16.92
CA SER A 356 12.23 -8.88 15.82
C SER A 356 11.00 -9.70 16.16
N GLN A 357 10.24 -10.11 15.15
CA GLN A 357 9.02 -10.90 15.35
C GLN A 357 9.32 -12.39 15.22
N PHE A 358 8.70 -13.20 16.08
CA PHE A 358 8.84 -14.65 16.06
C PHE A 358 7.47 -15.32 16.01
N GLY A 359 7.35 -16.33 15.16
CA GLY A 359 6.14 -17.10 14.94
C GLY A 359 6.40 -18.59 15.02
N ILE A 360 5.47 -19.30 15.65
CA ILE A 360 5.40 -20.76 15.65
C ILE A 360 4.02 -21.20 15.20
N LYS A 361 3.97 -22.24 14.38
CA LYS A 361 2.74 -22.82 13.88
C LYS A 361 2.82 -24.34 13.91
N LEU A 362 1.86 -24.97 14.59
CA LEU A 362 1.67 -26.42 14.61
C LEU A 362 0.43 -26.77 13.79
N GLU A 363 0.59 -27.59 12.76
CA GLU A 363 -0.49 -28.07 11.90
C GLU A 363 -0.50 -29.59 11.85
N GLY A 364 -1.68 -30.19 11.85
CA GLY A 364 -1.79 -31.64 11.73
C GLY A 364 -3.17 -32.13 11.35
N VAL A 365 -3.24 -33.43 11.05
CA VAL A 365 -4.46 -34.15 10.68
C VAL A 365 -4.61 -35.36 11.60
N TYR A 366 -5.81 -35.54 12.12
CA TYR A 366 -6.22 -36.69 12.92
C TYR A 366 -7.53 -37.25 12.36
N GLY A 367 -7.45 -38.32 11.57
CA GLY A 367 -8.56 -38.83 10.79
C GLY A 367 -9.12 -37.75 9.86
N ASP A 368 -10.41 -37.43 10.02
CA ASP A 368 -11.07 -36.38 9.23
C ASP A 368 -10.88 -34.95 9.80
N PHE A 369 -10.19 -34.80 10.93
CA PHE A 369 -10.02 -33.51 11.61
C PHE A 369 -8.64 -32.90 11.33
N GLY A 370 -8.62 -31.75 10.63
CA GLY A 370 -7.43 -30.93 10.49
C GLY A 370 -7.40 -29.76 11.48
N PHE A 371 -6.23 -29.48 12.06
CA PHE A 371 -6.04 -28.34 12.97
C PHE A 371 -4.81 -27.50 12.60
N SER A 372 -4.82 -26.25 13.07
CA SER A 372 -3.71 -25.30 12.97
C SER A 372 -3.71 -24.42 14.22
N LEU A 373 -2.61 -24.45 14.97
CA LEU A 373 -2.38 -23.58 16.13
C LEU A 373 -1.22 -22.64 15.81
N ASN A 374 -1.48 -21.34 15.86
CA ASN A 374 -0.55 -20.29 15.46
C ASN A 374 -0.30 -19.35 16.64
N ALA A 375 0.96 -19.00 16.88
CA ALA A 375 1.34 -17.97 17.84
C ALA A 375 2.43 -17.08 17.22
N LEU A 376 2.23 -15.77 17.28
CA LEU A 376 3.15 -14.74 16.78
C LEU A 376 3.39 -13.72 17.90
N THR A 377 4.64 -13.29 18.07
CA THR A 377 5.05 -12.31 19.08
C THR A 377 5.77 -11.14 18.46
#